data_AF-A0A933CHG3-F1
#
_entry.id   AF-A0A933CHG3-F1
#
_cell.length_a   1.000
_cell.length_b   1.000
_cell.length_c   1.000
_cell.angle_alpha   90.00
_cell.angle_beta   90.00
_cell.angle_gamma   90.00
#
_symmetry.space_group_name_H-M   'P 1'
#
loop_
_entity.id
_entity.type
_entity.pdbx_description
1 polymer ?
#
loop_
_entity_poly.entity_id
_entity_poly.type
_entity_poly.pdbx_seq_one_letter_code
_entity_poly.pdbx_strand_id
1 'polypeptide(L)' 'MTTEFVIFKSYDGGKHWERERGCSNFSTAADTAQALRTQNPSIRFRVDIEPMGSETQGRKRQRA' A
#
# COMPACT_ATOMS: atom_id res chain seq x y z
N MET A 1 4.09 20.46 -1.73
CA MET A 1 3.35 19.19 -1.78
C MET A 1 4.22 18.15 -1.10
N THR A 2 3.80 17.59 0.03
CA THR A 2 4.53 16.51 0.71
C THR A 2 4.08 15.18 0.09
N THR A 3 5.02 14.51 -0.55
CA THR A 3 4.82 13.23 -1.22
C THR A 3 5.07 12.11 -0.21
N GLU A 4 4.10 11.22 0.01
CA GLU A 4 4.25 10.07 0.91
C GLU A 4 4.43 8.79 0.10
N PHE A 5 5.36 7.93 0.53
CA PHE A 5 5.52 6.60 -0.04
C PHE A 5 4.64 5.62 0.72
N VAL A 6 3.79 4.89 0.03
CA VAL A 6 2.79 4.03 0.66
C VAL A 6 2.98 2.60 0.20
N ILE A 7 2.91 1.67 1.15
CA ILE A 7 2.97 0.24 0.89
C ILE A 7 1.53 -0.27 0.82
N PHE A 8 1.21 -0.93 -0.29
CA PHE A 8 -0.05 -1.63 -0.49
C PHE A 8 0.16 -3.14 -0.44
N LYS A 9 -0.82 -3.85 0.11
CA LYS A 9 -0.88 -5.30 0.14
C LYS A 9 -2.08 -5.83 -0.64
N SER A 10 -1.94 -7.03 -1.18
CA SER A 10 -3.00 -7.73 -1.89
C SER A 10 -2.99 -9.21 -1.59
N TYR A 11 -4.16 -9.75 -1.26
CA TYR A 11 -4.38 -11.16 -0.94
C TYR A 11 -4.86 -11.98 -2.15
N ASP A 12 -5.26 -11.33 -3.24
CA ASP A 12 -5.89 -11.96 -4.41
C ASP A 12 -5.04 -11.89 -5.68
N GLY A 13 -3.73 -11.71 -5.51
CA GLY A 13 -2.77 -11.63 -6.60
C GLY A 13 -2.68 -10.27 -7.27
N GLY A 14 -3.22 -9.21 -6.64
CA GLY A 14 -3.11 -7.83 -7.12
C GLY A 14 -4.38 -7.29 -7.77
N LYS A 15 -5.54 -7.90 -7.56
CA LYS A 15 -6.82 -7.37 -8.07
C LYS A 15 -7.38 -6.31 -7.13
N HIS A 16 -7.25 -6.52 -5.83
CA HIS A 16 -7.57 -5.52 -4.81
C HIS A 16 -6.31 -5.20 -3.98
N TRP A 17 -6.15 -3.93 -3.65
CA TRP A 17 -5.02 -3.41 -2.91
C TRP A 17 -5.50 -2.64 -1.68
N GLU A 18 -4.94 -2.97 -0.53
CA GLU A 18 -5.23 -2.35 0.76
C GLU A 18 -3.99 -1.63 1.28
N ARG A 19 -4.17 -0.43 1.84
CA ARG A 19 -3.06 0.35 2.42
C ARG A 19 -2.58 -0.35 3.68
N GLU A 20 -1.30 -0.68 3.72
CA GLU A 20 -0.66 -1.30 4.89
C GLU A 20 0.01 -0.22 5.75
N ARG A 21 0.89 0.59 5.15
CA ARG A 21 1.71 1.56 5.89
C ARG A 21 2.21 2.70 4.99
N GLY A 22 2.32 3.89 5.59
CA GLY A 22 2.98 5.06 5.05
C GLY A 22 4.45 5.18 5.44
N CYS A 23 5.29 5.73 4.57
CA CYS A 23 6.73 5.89 4.74
C CYS A 23 7.18 7.25 4.21
N SER A 24 8.11 7.89 4.93
CA SER A 24 8.59 9.23 4.59
C SER A 24 9.54 9.27 3.40
N ASN A 25 10.10 8.12 2.98
CA ASN A 25 11.01 8.02 1.85
C ASN A 25 10.88 6.66 1.14
N PHE A 26 11.34 6.61 -0.12
CA PHE A 26 11.23 5.43 -0.98
C PHE A 26 12.04 4.23 -0.46
N SER A 27 13.28 4.46 -0.04
CA SER A 27 14.19 3.38 0.41
C SER A 27 13.56 2.59 1.55
N THR A 28 13.11 3.28 2.61
CA THR A 28 12.42 2.64 3.73
C THR A 28 11.16 1.90 3.29
N ALA A 29 10.39 2.46 2.35
CA ALA A 29 9.19 1.79 1.83
C ALA A 29 9.55 0.50 1.07
N ALA A 30 10.60 0.53 0.24
CA ALA A 30 11.06 -0.60 -0.56
C ALA A 30 11.63 -1.72 0.32
N ASP A 31 12.51 -1.39 1.27
CA ASP A 31 13.06 -2.34 2.24
C ASP A 31 11.95 -3.02 3.06
N THR A 32 10.97 -2.22 3.51
CA THR A 32 9.82 -2.73 4.27
C THR A 32 8.95 -3.66 3.42
N ALA A 33 8.63 -3.26 2.17
CA ALA A 33 7.84 -4.10 1.27
C ALA A 33 8.54 -5.44 0.97
N GLN A 34 9.87 -5.43 0.82
CA GLN A 34 10.66 -6.62 0.61
C GLN A 34 10.68 -7.54 1.84
N ALA A 35 10.84 -6.97 3.04
CA ALA A 35 10.76 -7.72 4.29
C ALA A 35 9.38 -8.38 4.47
N LEU A 36 8.30 -7.63 4.22
CA LEU A 36 6.91 -8.13 4.31
C LEU A 36 6.65 -9.27 3.33
N ARG A 37 7.15 -9.14 2.09
CA ARG A 37 7.06 -10.18 1.06
C ARG A 37 7.80 -11.46 1.45
N THR A 38 8.94 -11.32 2.13
CA THR A 38 9.74 -12.47 2.59
C THR A 38 9.03 -13.23 3.71
N GLN A 39 8.38 -12.51 4.63
CA GLN A 39 7.61 -13.10 5.73
C GLN A 39 6.27 -13.70 5.28
N ASN A 40 5.66 -13.14 4.22
CA ASN A 40 4.34 -13.53 3.74
C ASN A 40 4.36 -13.78 2.22
N PRO A 41 4.92 -14.89 1.74
CA PRO A 41 5.11 -15.14 0.30
C PRO A 41 3.80 -15.28 -0.48
N SER A 42 2.68 -15.58 0.19
CA SER A 42 1.34 -15.64 -0.40
C SER A 42 0.70 -14.26 -0.63
N ILE A 43 1.19 -13.21 0.04
CA ILE A 43 0.67 -11.85 -0.06
C ILE A 43 1.56 -11.06 -1.03
N ARG A 44 0.94 -10.30 -1.93
CA ARG A 44 1.65 -9.37 -2.82
C ARG A 44 1.78 -8.02 -2.13
N PHE A 45 2.99 -7.47 -2.13
CA PHE A 45 3.26 -6.12 -1.67
C PHE A 45 3.80 -5.26 -2.82
N ARG A 46 3.45 -3.98 -2.82
CA ARG A 46 4.03 -2.98 -3.73
C ARG A 46 4.20 -1.63 -3.02
N VAL A 47 5.14 -0.83 -3.51
CA VAL A 47 5.32 0.56 -3.10
C VAL A 47 4.68 1.46 -4.14
N ASP A 48 3.97 2.47 -3.67
CA ASP A 48 3.32 3.51 -4.48
C ASP A 48 3.59 4.89 -3.87
N ILE A 49 3.17 5.94 -4.57
CA ILE A 49 3.35 7.32 -4.15
C ILE A 49 1.97 7.99 -4.06
N GLU A 50 1.57 8.39 -2.85
CA GLU A 50 0.34 9.15 -2.65
C GLU A 50 0.68 10.63 -2.34
N PRO A 51 0.08 11.60 -3.06
CA PRO A 51 0.17 12.99 -2.66
C PRO A 51 -0.62 13.16 -1.35
N MET A 52 0.02 13.70 -0.30
CA MET A 52 -0.71 14.08 0.91
C MET A 52 -1.73 15.17 0.54
N GLY A 53 -3.01 14.79 0.43
CA GLY A 53 -4.09 15.70 0.06
C GLY A 53 -5.22 15.08 -0.76
N SER A 54 -5.08 13.87 -1.31
CA SER A 54 -6.20 13.16 -1.91
C SER A 54 -6.80 12.17 -0.92
N GLU A 55 -7.93 12.58 -0.34
CA GLU A 55 -8.90 11.73 0.31
C GLU A 55 -9.40 10.68 -0.69
N THR A 56 -8.63 9.63 -0.95
CA THR A 56 -9.06 8.53 -1.82
C THR A 56 -9.95 7.62 -1.00
N GLN A 57 -11.16 8.13 -0.76
CA GLN A 57 -12.44 7.43 -0.79
C GLN A 57 -12.31 5.90 -0.73
N GLY A 58 -12.24 5.38 0.50
CA GLY A 58 -12.76 4.05 0.79
C GLY A 58 -14.22 4.02 0.37
N ARG A 59 -14.48 3.61 -0.88
CA ARG A 59 -15.83 3.43 -1.41
C ARG A 59 -16.42 2.24 -0.67
N LYS A 60 -17.05 2.55 0.48
CA LYS A 60 -17.98 1.71 1.21
C LYS A 60 -18.81 0.93 0.18
N ARG A 61 -18.69 -0.40 0.21
CA ARG A 61 -19.72 -1.26 -0.36
C ARG A 61 -20.98 -1.08 0.50
N GLN A 62 -21.80 -0.09 0.17
CA GLN A 62 -23.20 -0.08 0.59
C GLN A 62 -23.93 -1.11 -0.29
N ARG A 63 -24.25 -2.26 0.31
CA ARG A 63 -25.35 -3.11 -0.14
C ARG A 63 -26.60 -2.63 0.60
N ALA A 64 -27.62 -2.24 -0.16
CA ALA A 64 -29.03 -2.30 0.23
C ALA A 64 -29.76 -2.93 -0.96
#